data_AF-A0A845D9B5-F1
#
_entry.id   AF-A0A845D9B5-F1
#
_cell.length_a   1.000
_cell.length_b   1.000
_cell.length_c   1.000
_cell.angle_alpha   90.00
_cell.angle_beta   90.00
_cell.angle_gamma   90.00
#
_symmetry.space_group_name_H-M   'P 1'
#
loop_
_entity.id
_entity.type
_entity.pdbx_description
1 polymer ?
#
loop_
_entity_poly.entity_id
_entity_poly.type
_entity_poly.pdbx_seq_one_letter_code
_entity_poly.pdbx_strand_id
1 'polypeptide(L)'
;MSRIAQIVSDNILLSVVALKILLVVGVITITLVKVLVHPDQEDQHIKVILVEQNSYNQPVVRGDSSAPLTQEVSPRDPTAAPQHDLQDVVLLVEALAGGDTAALEGAAEQSSGNPRITQTTLDLLKVLSERSEQQPLTDVTWSGDALSEQAVLSLVSQYDWDHQEALDVSFCESGRNPNAIFINYTTRDYSIGLFQINLFQDLARHRPSVEWLLVPENNVAYAYKLWSEDGWRPWYNCAERLNLLP
;
A
#
# COMPACT_ATOMS: atom_id res chain seq x y z
N MET A 1 -6.46 -30.99 -18.32
CA MET A 1 -7.49 -30.28 -17.54
C MET A 1 -8.79 -30.27 -18.33
N SER A 2 -9.95 -30.42 -17.67
CA SER A 2 -11.26 -30.31 -18.32
C SER A 2 -11.45 -28.89 -18.86
N ARG A 3 -12.05 -28.73 -20.06
CA ARG A 3 -12.41 -27.42 -20.63
C ARG A 3 -13.21 -26.54 -19.65
N ILE A 4 -13.96 -27.15 -18.74
CA ILE A 4 -14.73 -26.46 -17.70
C ILE A 4 -13.80 -25.79 -16.68
N ALA A 5 -12.69 -26.43 -16.29
CA ALA A 5 -11.74 -25.85 -15.33
C ALA A 5 -11.02 -24.63 -15.91
N GLN A 6 -10.71 -24.65 -17.22
CA GLN A 6 -10.11 -23.50 -17.90
C GLN A 6 -11.07 -22.31 -17.94
N ILE A 7 -12.33 -22.53 -18.32
CA ILE A 7 -13.35 -21.47 -18.38
C ILE A 7 -13.57 -20.82 -17.00
N VAL A 8 -13.57 -21.62 -15.93
CA VAL A 8 -13.70 -21.10 -14.56
C VAL A 8 -12.48 -20.27 -14.17
N SER A 9 -11.27 -20.75 -14.47
CA SER A 9 -10.02 -20.02 -14.23
C SER A 9 -9.98 -18.67 -14.95
N ASP A 10 -10.36 -18.64 -16.22
CA ASP A 10 -10.30 -17.43 -17.04
C ASP A 10 -11.32 -16.38 -16.55
N ASN A 11 -12.52 -16.81 -16.14
CA ASN A 11 -13.54 -15.91 -15.60
C ASN A 11 -13.18 -15.34 -14.21
N ILE A 12 -12.50 -16.13 -13.36
CA ILE A 12 -11.99 -15.64 -12.07
C ILE A 12 -10.90 -14.59 -12.30
N LEU A 13 -9.98 -14.84 -13.23
CA LEU A 13 -8.91 -13.90 -13.56
C LEU A 13 -9.48 -12.57 -14.08
N LEU A 14 -10.44 -12.62 -15.01
CA LEU A 14 -11.13 -11.44 -15.52
C LEU A 14 -11.82 -10.63 -14.40
N SER A 15 -12.46 -11.31 -13.45
CA SER A 15 -13.15 -10.66 -12.33
C SER A 15 -12.18 -9.98 -11.36
N VAL A 16 -11.03 -10.61 -11.08
CA VAL A 16 -9.99 -10.05 -10.21
C VAL A 16 -9.33 -8.83 -10.86
N VAL A 17 -9.07 -8.88 -12.17
CA VAL A 17 -8.52 -7.75 -12.92
C VAL A 17 -9.51 -6.58 -12.95
N ALA A 18 -10.79 -6.84 -13.22
CA ALA A 18 -11.83 -5.81 -13.21
C ALA A 18 -11.96 -5.11 -11.84
N LEU A 19 -11.89 -5.87 -10.73
CA LEU A 19 -11.95 -5.31 -9.38
C LEU A 19 -10.75 -4.41 -9.08
N LYS A 20 -9.54 -4.80 -9.51
CA LYS A 20 -8.33 -3.97 -9.35
C LYS A 20 -8.44 -2.65 -10.12
N ILE A 21 -8.96 -2.69 -11.35
CA ILE A 21 -9.18 -1.49 -12.17
C ILE A 21 -10.19 -0.56 -11.47
N LEU A 22 -11.31 -1.08 -10.99
CA LEU A 22 -12.33 -0.28 -10.29
C LEU A 22 -11.79 0.39 -9.02
N LEU A 23 -10.93 -0.28 -8.26
CA LEU A 23 -10.29 0.31 -7.08
C LEU A 23 -9.35 1.46 -7.44
N VAL A 24 -8.54 1.29 -8.49
CA VAL A 24 -7.63 2.34 -8.98
C VAL A 24 -8.42 3.54 -9.49
N VAL A 25 -9.45 3.33 -10.31
CA VAL A 25 -10.33 4.39 -10.83
C VAL A 25 -11.04 5.11 -9.67
N GLY A 26 -11.50 4.38 -8.65
CA GLY A 26 -12.13 4.97 -7.46
C GLY A 26 -11.20 5.91 -6.69
N VAL A 27 -9.94 5.49 -6.44
CA VAL A 27 -8.94 6.32 -5.75
C VAL A 27 -8.59 7.57 -6.56
N ILE A 28 -8.41 7.42 -7.88
CA ILE A 28 -8.12 8.54 -8.78
C ILE A 28 -9.29 9.54 -8.78
N THR A 29 -10.52 9.05 -8.88
CA THR A 29 -11.73 9.89 -8.86
C THR A 29 -11.85 10.67 -7.55
N ILE A 30 -11.63 10.03 -6.40
CA ILE A 30 -11.67 10.70 -5.08
C ILE A 30 -10.59 11.79 -4.99
N THR A 31 -9.41 11.51 -5.53
CA THR A 31 -8.28 12.46 -5.51
C THR A 31 -8.59 13.67 -6.39
N LEU A 32 -9.10 13.45 -7.60
CA LEU A 32 -9.51 14.52 -8.51
C LEU A 32 -10.64 15.36 -7.94
N VAL A 33 -11.67 14.75 -7.32
CA VAL A 33 -12.76 15.49 -6.66
C VAL A 33 -12.22 16.38 -5.54
N LYS A 34 -11.25 15.93 -4.75
CA LYS A 34 -10.64 16.76 -3.70
C LYS A 34 -9.90 17.98 -4.28
N VAL A 35 -9.14 17.78 -5.35
CA VAL A 35 -8.39 18.85 -6.03
C VAL A 35 -9.35 19.87 -6.65
N LEU A 36 -10.45 19.41 -7.26
CA LEU A 36 -11.43 20.28 -7.93
C LEU A 36 -12.31 21.07 -6.96
N VAL A 37 -12.65 20.51 -5.79
CA VAL A 37 -13.56 21.15 -4.82
C VAL A 37 -12.82 22.13 -3.91
N HIS A 38 -11.51 21.94 -3.68
CA HIS A 38 -10.72 22.78 -2.76
C HIS A 38 -9.35 23.17 -3.34
N PRO A 39 -9.30 23.97 -4.43
CA PRO A 39 -8.06 24.32 -5.10
C PRO A 39 -7.10 25.18 -4.25
N ASP A 40 -7.61 25.90 -3.24
CA ASP A 40 -6.82 26.83 -2.42
C ASP A 40 -6.29 26.22 -1.10
N GLN A 41 -6.48 24.92 -0.86
CA GLN A 41 -6.01 24.23 0.35
C GLN A 41 -4.62 23.57 0.18
N GLU A 42 -3.89 23.90 -0.88
CA GLU A 42 -2.76 23.07 -1.34
C GLU A 42 -1.44 23.25 -0.57
N ASP A 43 -1.29 24.25 0.30
CA ASP A 43 0.03 24.50 0.89
C ASP A 43 0.36 23.70 2.16
N GLN A 44 -0.50 22.78 2.66
CA GLN A 44 -0.11 21.94 3.80
C GLN A 44 -0.33 20.43 3.71
N HIS A 45 -1.08 19.84 2.76
CA HIS A 45 -1.38 18.39 2.87
C HIS A 45 -1.38 17.52 1.61
N ILE A 46 -1.10 18.03 0.40
CA ILE A 46 -0.90 17.15 -0.77
C ILE A 46 0.60 16.86 -0.94
N LYS A 47 1.18 16.21 0.08
CA LYS A 47 2.24 15.23 -0.17
C LYS A 47 1.53 14.01 -0.72
N VAL A 48 1.84 13.58 -1.94
CA VAL A 48 1.55 12.21 -2.36
C VAL A 48 2.27 11.31 -1.35
N ILE A 49 1.52 10.73 -0.41
CA ILE A 49 2.06 9.84 0.62
C ILE A 49 2.38 8.51 -0.06
N LEU A 50 3.57 8.46 -0.63
CA LEU A 50 4.38 7.25 -0.70
C LEU A 50 5.67 7.57 0.10
N VAL A 51 5.90 6.78 1.14
CA VAL A 51 7.09 6.71 2.02
C VAL A 51 7.06 7.51 3.35
N GLU A 52 7.21 6.72 4.43
CA GLU A 52 7.70 6.98 5.80
C GLU A 52 7.08 8.05 6.70
N GLN A 53 6.54 7.58 7.83
CA GLN A 53 6.45 8.37 9.06
C GLN A 53 7.72 8.17 9.89
N ASN A 54 8.54 9.20 10.03
CA ASN A 54 9.32 9.44 11.25
C ASN A 54 9.84 10.88 11.29
N SER A 55 9.40 11.67 12.27
CA SER A 55 10.12 12.81 12.86
C SER A 55 9.26 13.51 13.92
N TYR A 56 9.48 13.20 15.19
CA TYR A 56 9.16 14.08 16.33
C TYR A 56 10.31 14.04 17.33
N ASN A 57 11.08 15.13 17.40
CA ASN A 57 11.62 15.79 18.61
C ASN A 57 12.87 16.61 18.26
N GLN A 58 12.75 17.94 18.29
CA GLN A 58 13.82 18.85 18.72
C GLN A 58 13.21 20.05 19.46
N PRO A 59 13.90 20.61 20.47
CA PRO A 59 13.34 21.57 21.41
C PRO A 59 13.33 23.02 20.89
N VAL A 60 12.34 23.77 21.38
CA VAL A 60 12.07 25.19 21.09
C VAL A 60 13.16 26.08 21.70
N VAL A 61 13.84 26.86 20.84
CA VAL A 61 14.64 28.03 21.24
C VAL A 61 13.81 29.30 21.01
N ARG A 62 13.67 30.09 22.06
CA ARG A 62 12.89 31.32 22.15
C ARG A 62 13.69 32.49 21.55
N GLY A 63 13.11 33.21 20.58
CA GLY A 63 13.65 34.44 20.03
C GLY A 63 12.53 35.45 19.75
N ASP A 64 12.53 36.55 20.50
CA ASP A 64 11.68 37.73 20.29
C ASP A 64 12.11 38.47 19.01
N SER A 65 11.14 39.05 18.29
CA SER A 65 11.26 40.36 17.63
C SER A 65 9.94 40.80 17.00
N SER A 66 9.55 42.02 17.36
CA SER A 66 8.44 42.86 16.94
C SER A 66 8.53 43.38 15.48
N ALA A 67 7.39 43.43 14.77
CA ALA A 67 6.78 44.61 14.12
C ALA A 67 5.93 44.26 12.86
N PRO A 68 4.92 45.09 12.49
CA PRO A 68 3.79 44.68 11.65
C PRO A 68 3.79 45.29 10.24
N LEU A 69 2.99 44.74 9.31
CA LEU A 69 2.39 45.47 8.19
C LEU A 69 1.20 44.70 7.61
N THR A 70 0.03 45.33 7.66
CA THR A 70 -1.24 44.95 7.04
C THR A 70 -1.19 45.17 5.52
N GLN A 71 -1.63 44.17 4.75
CA GLN A 71 -1.98 44.33 3.35
C GLN A 71 -3.40 43.79 3.13
N GLU A 72 -4.32 44.68 2.75
CA GLU A 72 -5.68 44.32 2.34
C GLU A 72 -5.63 43.52 1.03
N VAL A 73 -6.21 42.32 1.04
CA VAL A 73 -6.43 41.50 -0.16
C VAL A 73 -7.87 41.70 -0.61
N SER A 74 -8.04 42.18 -1.84
CA SER A 74 -9.34 42.31 -2.51
C SER A 74 -9.99 40.94 -2.73
N PRO A 75 -11.30 40.77 -2.50
CA PRO A 75 -11.97 39.49 -2.75
C PRO A 75 -11.97 39.15 -4.24
N ARG A 76 -11.45 37.96 -4.59
CA ARG A 76 -11.60 37.36 -5.93
C ARG A 76 -12.99 36.77 -6.07
N ASP A 77 -13.56 36.96 -7.25
CA ASP A 77 -14.82 36.36 -7.70
C ASP A 77 -14.67 34.83 -7.85
N PRO A 78 -15.41 34.01 -7.08
CA PRO A 78 -15.31 32.55 -7.11
C PRO A 78 -16.01 31.89 -8.30
N THR A 79 -16.57 32.65 -9.26
CA THR A 79 -17.40 32.07 -10.34
C THR A 79 -16.67 31.80 -11.67
N ALA A 80 -15.36 32.03 -11.76
CA ALA A 80 -14.58 31.82 -12.98
C ALA A 80 -13.60 30.63 -12.87
N ALA A 81 -14.11 29.42 -12.60
CA ALA A 81 -13.37 28.21 -12.96
C ALA A 81 -13.68 27.87 -14.44
N PRO A 82 -12.68 27.74 -15.32
CA PRO A 82 -12.92 27.46 -16.73
C PRO A 82 -13.51 26.06 -16.90
N GLN A 83 -14.72 25.95 -17.49
CA GLN A 83 -15.40 24.69 -17.78
C GLN A 83 -14.58 23.71 -18.66
N HIS A 84 -13.50 24.18 -19.28
CA HIS A 84 -12.63 23.39 -20.14
C HIS A 84 -11.78 22.36 -19.35
N ASP A 85 -11.35 22.68 -18.12
CA ASP A 85 -10.47 21.81 -17.33
C ASP A 85 -11.14 20.51 -16.85
N LEU A 86 -12.47 20.51 -16.71
CA LEU A 86 -13.22 19.33 -16.24
C LEU A 86 -13.43 18.28 -17.33
N GLN A 87 -13.53 18.67 -18.59
CA GLN A 87 -13.73 17.72 -19.70
C GLN A 87 -12.47 16.88 -19.96
N ASP A 88 -11.30 17.49 -19.84
CA ASP A 88 -10.00 16.81 -20.01
C ASP A 88 -9.78 15.77 -18.91
N VAL A 89 -10.18 16.07 -17.67
CA VAL A 89 -10.12 15.15 -16.54
C VAL A 89 -11.07 13.96 -16.73
N VAL A 90 -12.28 14.20 -17.24
CA VAL A 90 -13.27 13.14 -17.52
C VAL A 90 -12.77 12.18 -18.60
N LEU A 91 -12.21 12.71 -19.70
CA LEU A 91 -11.61 11.91 -20.78
C LEU A 91 -10.46 11.04 -20.27
N LEU A 92 -9.62 11.56 -19.37
CA LEU A 92 -8.52 10.81 -18.78
C LEU A 92 -9.01 9.67 -17.88
N VAL A 93 -10.06 9.90 -17.08
CA VAL A 93 -10.68 8.87 -16.22
C VAL A 93 -11.36 7.79 -17.05
N GLU A 94 -12.02 8.14 -18.15
CA GLU A 94 -12.64 7.18 -19.06
C GLU A 94 -11.59 6.31 -19.78
N ALA A 95 -10.48 6.90 -20.23
CA ALA A 95 -9.36 6.16 -20.82
C ALA A 95 -8.70 5.21 -19.81
N LEU A 96 -8.53 5.65 -18.55
CA LEU A 96 -8.00 4.81 -17.46
C LEU A 96 -8.94 3.64 -17.13
N ALA A 97 -10.26 3.87 -17.14
CA ALA A 97 -11.25 2.82 -16.88
C ALA A 97 -11.34 1.78 -18.01
N GLY A 98 -11.07 2.19 -19.25
CA GLY A 98 -11.05 1.31 -20.42
C GLY A 98 -9.80 0.43 -20.54
N GLY A 99 -8.72 0.75 -19.82
CA GLY A 99 -7.45 0.02 -19.90
C GLY A 99 -6.75 0.16 -21.26
N ASP A 100 -7.15 1.13 -22.08
CA ASP A 100 -6.59 1.38 -23.40
C ASP A 100 -5.43 2.39 -23.28
N THR A 101 -4.21 1.87 -23.30
CA THR A 101 -2.99 2.69 -23.18
C THR A 101 -2.82 3.66 -24.34
N ALA A 102 -3.35 3.34 -25.53
CA ALA A 102 -3.33 4.26 -26.68
C ALA A 102 -4.33 5.41 -26.49
N ALA A 103 -5.47 5.15 -25.83
CA ALA A 103 -6.42 6.20 -25.45
C ALA A 103 -5.83 7.14 -24.38
N LEU A 104 -5.00 6.62 -23.46
CA LEU A 104 -4.30 7.43 -22.45
C LEU A 104 -3.25 8.35 -23.06
N GLU A 105 -2.47 7.86 -24.04
CA GLU A 105 -1.50 8.68 -24.77
C GLU A 105 -2.21 9.80 -25.57
N GLY A 106 -3.31 9.47 -26.25
CA GLY A 106 -4.11 10.46 -26.97
C GLY A 106 -4.77 11.52 -26.08
N ALA A 107 -5.24 11.14 -24.89
CA ALA A 107 -5.80 12.06 -23.90
C ALA A 107 -4.71 12.98 -23.31
N ALA A 108 -3.50 12.46 -23.07
CA ALA A 108 -2.37 13.25 -22.61
C ALA A 108 -1.94 14.30 -23.65
N GLU A 109 -1.91 13.96 -24.94
CA GLU A 109 -1.60 14.89 -26.04
C GLU A 109 -2.66 16.00 -26.20
N GLN A 110 -3.94 15.68 -26.02
CA GLN A 110 -5.04 16.66 -26.06
C GLN A 110 -5.00 17.62 -24.86
N SER A 111 -4.49 17.18 -23.70
CA SER A 111 -4.35 18.00 -22.47
C SER A 111 -3.15 18.97 -22.48
N SER A 112 -2.41 19.09 -23.59
CA SER A 112 -1.14 19.84 -23.72
C SER A 112 -1.22 21.35 -23.41
N GLY A 113 -2.41 21.90 -23.17
CA GLY A 113 -2.61 23.26 -22.68
C GLY A 113 -2.33 23.46 -21.17
N ASN A 114 -2.26 22.39 -20.38
CA ASN A 114 -2.07 22.50 -18.92
C ASN A 114 -0.88 21.63 -18.43
N PRO A 115 0.31 22.23 -18.23
CA PRO A 115 1.53 21.49 -17.90
C PRO A 115 1.46 20.74 -16.56
N ARG A 116 0.55 21.09 -15.65
CA ARG A 116 0.36 20.39 -14.37
C ARG A 116 -0.39 19.07 -14.52
N ILE A 117 -1.38 19.02 -15.40
CA ILE A 117 -2.14 17.79 -15.71
C ILE A 117 -1.22 16.79 -16.41
N THR A 118 -0.37 17.28 -17.32
CA THR A 118 0.59 16.44 -18.05
C THR A 118 1.60 15.78 -17.11
N GLN A 119 2.20 16.51 -16.16
CA GLN A 119 3.18 15.92 -15.24
C GLN A 119 2.57 14.88 -14.29
N THR A 120 1.39 15.18 -13.73
CA THR A 120 0.68 14.25 -12.83
C THR A 120 0.30 12.94 -13.53
N THR A 121 -0.11 13.04 -14.79
CA THR A 121 -0.44 11.88 -15.64
C THR A 121 0.81 11.06 -15.95
N LEU A 122 1.92 11.70 -16.29
CA LEU A 122 3.20 11.02 -16.54
C LEU A 122 3.75 10.33 -15.29
N ASP A 123 3.64 10.95 -14.12
CA ASP A 123 4.07 10.35 -12.85
C ASP A 123 3.22 9.11 -12.50
N LEU A 124 1.90 9.18 -12.73
CA LEU A 124 0.99 8.03 -12.56
C LEU A 124 1.33 6.89 -13.55
N LEU A 125 1.54 7.20 -14.82
CA LEU A 125 1.92 6.21 -15.84
C LEU A 125 3.26 5.54 -15.48
N LYS A 126 4.21 6.31 -14.97
CA LYS A 126 5.51 5.78 -14.50
C LYS A 126 5.33 4.81 -13.32
N VAL A 127 4.55 5.18 -12.31
CA VAL A 127 4.27 4.31 -11.15
C VAL A 127 3.54 3.02 -11.57
N LEU A 128 2.61 3.12 -12.53
CA LEU A 128 1.90 1.95 -13.07
C LEU A 128 2.83 1.06 -13.91
N SER A 129 3.72 1.65 -14.70
CA SER A 129 4.74 0.94 -15.48
C SER A 129 5.71 0.18 -14.58
N GLU A 130 6.27 0.84 -13.56
CA GLU A 130 7.21 0.24 -12.60
C GLU A 130 6.57 -0.90 -11.79
N ARG A 131 5.26 -0.80 -11.50
CA ARG A 131 4.50 -1.89 -10.87
C ARG A 131 4.18 -3.04 -11.81
N SER A 132 4.11 -2.81 -13.12
CA SER A 132 3.90 -3.87 -14.11
C SER A 132 5.17 -4.68 -14.39
N GLU A 133 6.35 -4.10 -14.16
CA GLU A 133 7.65 -4.74 -14.35
C GLU A 133 8.14 -5.55 -13.14
N GLN A 134 7.57 -5.33 -11.95
CA GLN A 134 7.71 -6.29 -10.86
C GLN A 134 6.95 -7.55 -11.28
N GLN A 135 7.67 -8.51 -11.87
CA GLN A 135 7.13 -9.79 -12.27
C GLN A 135 6.35 -10.34 -11.07
N PRO A 136 5.02 -10.52 -11.19
CA PRO A 136 4.33 -11.27 -10.16
C PRO A 136 4.98 -12.65 -10.16
N LEU A 137 5.41 -13.14 -9.00
CA LEU A 137 5.91 -14.51 -8.81
C LEU A 137 4.74 -15.48 -9.09
N THR A 138 4.33 -15.60 -10.35
CA THR A 138 3.09 -16.26 -10.77
C THR A 138 3.22 -17.77 -10.91
N ASP A 139 4.38 -18.33 -10.61
CA ASP A 139 4.61 -19.78 -10.73
C ASP A 139 4.73 -20.52 -9.38
N VAL A 140 4.44 -19.84 -8.26
CA VAL A 140 4.24 -20.53 -6.98
C VAL A 140 2.77 -20.95 -6.88
N THR A 141 2.45 -22.14 -7.37
CA THR A 141 1.19 -22.80 -7.02
C THR A 141 1.19 -23.07 -5.51
N TRP A 142 0.52 -22.22 -4.75
CA TRP A 142 0.37 -22.34 -3.31
C TRP A 142 -0.51 -23.54 -2.94
N SER A 143 0.10 -24.64 -2.50
CA SER A 143 -0.60 -25.88 -2.17
C SER A 143 -1.30 -25.90 -0.81
N GLY A 144 -1.33 -24.78 -0.08
CA GLY A 144 -1.80 -24.76 1.32
C GLY A 144 -0.81 -25.40 2.30
N ASP A 145 0.31 -25.94 1.81
CA ASP A 145 1.35 -26.56 2.61
C ASP A 145 2.34 -25.53 3.18
N ALA A 146 3.09 -25.95 4.19
CA ALA A 146 4.22 -25.20 4.69
C ALA A 146 5.24 -24.93 3.57
N LEU A 147 5.79 -23.72 3.55
CA LEU A 147 6.92 -23.40 2.71
C LEU A 147 8.15 -24.25 3.08
N SER A 148 8.96 -24.54 2.07
CA SER A 148 10.29 -25.06 2.31
C SER A 148 11.13 -24.06 3.08
N GLU A 149 12.12 -24.55 3.80
CA GLU A 149 13.10 -23.73 4.51
C GLU A 149 13.74 -22.68 3.61
N GLN A 150 14.19 -23.10 2.43
CA GLN A 150 14.85 -22.23 1.47
C GLN A 150 13.93 -21.13 0.93
N ALA A 151 12.63 -21.43 0.74
CA ALA A 151 11.66 -20.44 0.31
C ALA A 151 11.47 -19.36 1.38
N VAL A 152 11.33 -19.75 2.66
CA VAL A 152 11.25 -18.78 3.76
C VAL A 152 12.55 -18.00 3.91
N LEU A 153 13.69 -18.68 3.86
CA LEU A 153 15.00 -18.02 3.97
C LEU A 153 15.16 -16.94 2.89
N SER A 154 14.71 -17.20 1.66
CA SER A 154 14.75 -16.22 0.56
C SER A 154 13.84 -15.01 0.80
N LEU A 155 12.73 -15.18 1.53
CA LEU A 155 11.86 -14.07 1.92
C LEU A 155 12.49 -13.23 3.03
N VAL A 156 12.95 -13.87 4.11
CA VAL A 156 13.49 -13.15 5.28
C VAL A 156 14.85 -12.51 5.01
N SER A 157 15.63 -13.03 4.06
CA SER A 157 16.95 -12.49 3.68
C SER A 157 16.89 -11.13 2.99
N GLN A 158 15.68 -10.62 2.68
CA GLN A 158 15.48 -9.29 2.09
C GLN A 158 15.60 -8.15 3.12
N TYR A 159 15.76 -8.49 4.40
CA TYR A 159 15.75 -7.56 5.54
C TYR A 159 17.01 -7.72 6.41
N ASP A 160 17.27 -6.77 7.30
CA ASP A 160 18.52 -6.66 8.07
C ASP A 160 18.52 -7.31 9.47
N TRP A 161 17.44 -7.99 9.86
CA TRP A 161 17.41 -8.89 11.02
C TRP A 161 18.32 -10.12 10.83
N ASP A 162 18.57 -10.88 11.89
CA ASP A 162 19.25 -12.18 11.74
C ASP A 162 18.33 -13.16 10.99
N HIS A 163 18.82 -13.66 9.86
CA HIS A 163 18.03 -14.49 8.95
C HIS A 163 17.70 -15.86 9.54
N GLN A 164 18.58 -16.40 10.38
CA GLN A 164 18.35 -17.68 11.04
C GLN A 164 17.34 -17.52 12.17
N GLU A 165 17.44 -16.45 12.96
CA GLU A 165 16.43 -16.13 13.98
C GLU A 165 15.04 -15.95 13.36
N ALA A 166 14.94 -15.20 12.26
CA ALA A 166 13.68 -15.00 11.55
C ALA A 166 13.09 -16.30 10.99
N LEU A 167 13.95 -17.17 10.43
CA LEU A 167 13.55 -18.49 9.98
C LEU A 167 13.03 -19.36 11.15
N ASP A 168 13.73 -19.38 12.28
CA ASP A 168 13.38 -20.17 13.45
C ASP A 168 12.07 -19.68 14.11
N VAL A 169 11.87 -18.36 14.18
CA VAL A 169 10.60 -17.77 14.64
C VAL A 169 9.46 -18.15 13.72
N SER A 170 9.61 -18.04 12.40
CA SER A 170 8.57 -18.43 11.44
C SER A 170 8.18 -19.92 11.56
N PHE A 171 9.15 -20.79 11.89
CA PHE A 171 8.92 -22.21 12.13
C PHE A 171 8.19 -22.44 13.46
N CYS A 172 8.58 -21.74 14.53
CA CYS A 172 7.93 -21.84 15.83
C CYS A 172 6.46 -21.36 15.79
N GLU A 173 6.20 -20.27 15.07
CA GLU A 173 4.88 -19.64 15.00
C GLU A 173 3.87 -20.43 14.16
N SER A 174 4.27 -20.84 12.95
CA SER A 174 3.32 -21.43 11.98
C SER A 174 3.78 -22.75 11.37
N GLY A 175 4.98 -23.24 11.74
CA GLY A 175 5.63 -24.32 10.99
C GLY A 175 5.96 -23.91 9.55
N ARG A 176 6.17 -22.61 9.29
CA ARG A 176 6.36 -22.02 7.95
C ARG A 176 5.12 -22.10 7.06
N ASN A 177 3.92 -22.14 7.63
CA ASN A 177 2.67 -22.14 6.87
C ASN A 177 2.10 -20.71 6.73
N PRO A 178 2.14 -20.09 5.54
CA PRO A 178 1.59 -18.75 5.33
C PRO A 178 0.06 -18.71 5.36
N ASN A 179 -0.60 -19.86 5.29
CA ASN A 179 -2.05 -19.98 5.43
C ASN A 179 -2.48 -20.30 6.87
N ALA A 180 -1.55 -20.31 7.84
CA ALA A 180 -1.87 -20.59 9.22
C ALA A 180 -2.75 -19.48 9.82
N ILE A 181 -3.91 -19.86 10.34
CA ILE A 181 -4.81 -19.00 11.09
C ILE A 181 -5.08 -19.66 12.44
N PHE A 182 -4.68 -19.02 13.52
CA PHE A 182 -4.92 -19.51 14.88
C PHE A 182 -5.88 -18.56 15.61
N ILE A 183 -6.99 -19.09 16.15
CA ILE A 183 -7.99 -18.31 16.88
C ILE A 183 -7.89 -18.62 18.38
N ASN A 184 -7.70 -17.59 19.21
CA ASN A 184 -7.81 -17.72 20.66
C ASN A 184 -9.22 -17.30 21.12
N TYR A 185 -10.07 -18.27 21.42
CA TYR A 185 -11.44 -18.01 21.85
C TYR A 185 -11.54 -17.29 23.20
N THR A 186 -10.51 -17.37 24.05
CA THR A 186 -10.50 -16.75 25.37
C THR A 186 -10.32 -15.24 25.28
N THR A 187 -9.33 -14.80 24.51
CA THR A 187 -9.03 -13.38 24.30
C THR A 187 -9.79 -12.79 23.11
N ARG A 188 -10.44 -13.64 22.30
CA ARG A 188 -11.14 -13.29 21.06
C ARG A 188 -10.21 -12.62 20.04
N ASP A 189 -8.93 -12.96 20.07
CA ASP A 189 -7.96 -12.57 19.05
C ASP A 189 -7.64 -13.75 18.11
N TYR A 190 -6.93 -13.45 17.04
CA TYR A 190 -6.40 -14.46 16.14
C TYR A 190 -5.09 -14.00 15.48
N SER A 191 -4.29 -14.97 15.06
CA SER A 191 -2.97 -14.79 14.46
C SER A 191 -2.94 -15.32 13.03
N ILE A 192 -2.14 -14.69 12.15
CA ILE A 192 -2.16 -14.98 10.71
C ILE A 192 -0.77 -15.12 10.10
N GLY A 193 -0.63 -16.15 9.28
CA GLY A 193 0.46 -16.35 8.33
C GLY A 193 1.75 -16.81 8.96
N LEU A 194 2.86 -16.63 8.23
CA LEU A 194 4.18 -17.16 8.58
C LEU A 194 4.63 -16.80 9.98
N PHE A 195 4.48 -15.53 10.34
CA PHE A 195 4.85 -14.98 11.65
C PHE A 195 3.66 -14.84 12.60
N GLN A 196 2.50 -15.46 12.32
CA GLN A 196 1.34 -15.44 13.21
C GLN A 196 1.02 -14.04 13.78
N ILE A 197 0.95 -13.03 12.91
CA ILE A 197 0.72 -11.63 13.30
C ILE A 197 -0.60 -11.50 14.07
N ASN A 198 -0.49 -11.26 15.38
CA ASN A 198 -1.62 -11.30 16.32
C ASN A 198 -2.50 -10.04 16.23
N LEU A 199 -3.78 -10.23 16.49
CA LEU A 199 -4.85 -9.23 16.61
C LEU A 199 -5.09 -8.74 18.04
N PHE A 200 -4.05 -8.59 18.84
CA PHE A 200 -4.24 -8.13 20.20
C PHE A 200 -4.18 -6.59 20.30
N GLN A 201 -5.11 -6.00 21.06
CA GLN A 201 -5.19 -4.57 21.39
C GLN A 201 -5.11 -3.62 20.18
N ASP A 202 -4.22 -2.62 20.22
CA ASP A 202 -4.11 -1.57 19.21
C ASP A 202 -3.56 -2.09 17.89
N LEU A 203 -2.83 -3.20 17.90
CA LEU A 203 -2.43 -3.90 16.68
C LEU A 203 -3.65 -4.34 15.88
N ALA A 204 -4.72 -4.75 16.57
CA ALA A 204 -5.97 -5.18 15.94
C ALA A 204 -6.63 -4.10 15.09
N ARG A 205 -6.45 -2.83 15.47
CA ARG A 205 -7.09 -1.68 14.84
C ARG A 205 -6.34 -1.15 13.62
N HIS A 206 -5.03 -1.42 13.53
CA HIS A 206 -4.16 -0.77 12.52
C HIS A 206 -3.41 -1.76 11.63
N ARG A 207 -3.49 -3.06 11.90
CA ARG A 207 -2.83 -4.03 11.05
C ARG A 207 -3.48 -4.15 9.66
N PRO A 208 -2.75 -4.70 8.67
CA PRO A 208 -3.31 -5.07 7.38
C PRO A 208 -4.41 -6.14 7.46
N SER A 209 -5.14 -6.33 6.36
CA SER A 209 -6.23 -7.32 6.28
C SER A 209 -5.72 -8.76 6.35
N VAL A 210 -6.64 -9.69 6.61
CA VAL A 210 -6.34 -11.14 6.62
C VAL A 210 -5.75 -11.57 5.28
N GLU A 211 -6.42 -11.22 4.20
CA GLU A 211 -6.05 -11.59 2.83
C GLU A 211 -4.67 -11.06 2.47
N TRP A 212 -4.35 -9.84 2.94
CA TRP A 212 -3.03 -9.25 2.74
C TRP A 212 -1.95 -10.02 3.51
N LEU A 213 -2.23 -10.43 4.75
CA LEU A 213 -1.30 -11.17 5.62
C LEU A 213 -1.15 -12.66 5.29
N LEU A 214 -2.05 -13.24 4.50
CA LEU A 214 -1.90 -14.60 3.96
C LEU A 214 -0.92 -14.66 2.78
N VAL A 215 -0.55 -13.51 2.20
CA VAL A 215 0.54 -13.42 1.23
C VAL A 215 1.87 -13.41 2.00
N PRO A 216 2.76 -14.38 1.81
CA PRO A 216 3.98 -14.52 2.61
C PRO A 216 4.90 -13.30 2.57
N GLU A 217 5.09 -12.71 1.39
CA GLU A 217 5.92 -11.51 1.19
C GLU A 217 5.42 -10.35 2.07
N ASN A 218 4.10 -10.15 2.07
CA ASN A 218 3.43 -9.15 2.87
C ASN A 218 3.53 -9.46 4.38
N ASN A 219 3.34 -10.72 4.76
CA ASN A 219 3.46 -11.17 6.15
C ASN A 219 4.87 -10.91 6.70
N VAL A 220 5.90 -11.26 5.92
CA VAL A 220 7.31 -11.05 6.28
C VAL A 220 7.64 -9.55 6.34
N ALA A 221 7.17 -8.76 5.38
CA ALA A 221 7.36 -7.30 5.39
C ALA A 221 6.77 -6.65 6.64
N TYR A 222 5.57 -7.06 7.06
CA TYR A 222 4.93 -6.54 8.26
C TYR A 222 5.59 -7.06 9.54
N ALA A 223 6.02 -8.33 9.57
CA ALA A 223 6.80 -8.87 10.67
C ALA A 223 8.10 -8.10 10.86
N TYR A 224 8.85 -7.84 9.79
CA TYR A 224 10.06 -7.04 9.86
C TYR A 224 9.80 -5.64 10.42
N LYS A 225 8.71 -4.99 10.01
CA LYS A 225 8.31 -3.70 10.60
C LYS A 225 8.16 -3.79 12.13
N LEU A 226 7.39 -4.74 12.64
CA LEU A 226 7.20 -4.91 14.08
C LEU A 226 8.53 -5.23 14.79
N TRP A 227 9.37 -6.04 14.17
CA TRP A 227 10.69 -6.37 14.70
C TRP A 227 11.62 -5.14 14.75
N SER A 228 11.57 -4.27 13.74
CA SER A 228 12.39 -3.04 13.74
C SER A 228 12.00 -2.07 14.86
N GLU A 229 10.76 -2.15 15.35
CA GLU A 229 10.23 -1.32 16.43
C GLU A 229 10.54 -1.91 17.82
N ASP A 230 10.37 -3.23 18.00
CA ASP A 230 10.38 -3.88 19.32
C ASP A 230 11.28 -5.13 19.44
N GLY A 231 12.08 -5.42 18.41
CA GLY A 231 12.82 -6.67 18.28
C GLY A 231 11.89 -7.89 18.27
N TRP A 232 12.31 -9.00 18.88
CA TRP A 232 11.51 -10.23 18.93
C TRP A 232 10.38 -10.23 19.96
N ARG A 233 10.18 -9.14 20.72
CA ARG A 233 9.15 -9.05 21.77
C ARG A 233 7.71 -9.32 21.30
N PRO A 234 7.27 -8.92 20.09
CA PRO A 234 5.91 -9.25 19.60
C PRO A 234 5.65 -10.76 19.52
N TRP A 235 6.70 -11.57 19.42
CA TRP A 235 6.66 -13.03 19.38
C TRP A 235 7.17 -13.66 20.68
N TYR A 236 6.82 -13.06 21.83
CA TYR A 236 7.35 -13.42 23.16
C TYR A 236 7.49 -14.93 23.38
N ASN A 237 6.44 -15.71 23.11
CA ASN A 237 6.43 -17.15 23.38
C ASN A 237 7.45 -17.94 22.54
N CYS A 238 7.70 -17.53 21.30
CA CYS A 238 8.69 -18.16 20.43
C CYS A 238 10.09 -17.61 20.68
N ALA A 239 10.19 -16.29 20.84
CA ALA A 239 11.45 -15.61 21.17
C ALA A 239 12.06 -16.08 22.50
N GLU A 240 11.23 -16.30 23.53
CA GLU A 240 11.67 -16.86 24.82
C GLU A 240 12.21 -18.29 24.64
N ARG A 241 11.48 -19.14 23.90
CA ARG A 241 11.91 -20.54 23.62
C ARG A 241 13.21 -20.62 22.81
N LEU A 242 13.46 -19.62 21.96
CA LEU A 242 14.65 -19.53 21.12
C LEU A 242 15.79 -18.73 21.79
N ASN A 243 15.60 -18.23 23.02
CA ASN A 243 16.58 -17.41 23.73
C ASN A 243 16.99 -16.13 22.97
N LEU A 244 16.01 -15.47 22.35
CA LEU A 244 16.19 -14.24 21.55
C LEU A 244 15.80 -12.96 22.31
N LEU A 245 15.26 -13.10 23.52
CA LEU A 245 14.89 -11.97 24.36
C LEU A 245 16.11 -11.54 25.21
N PRO A 246 16.34 -10.22 25.37
CA PRO A 246 17.41 -9.68 26.22
C PRO A 246 17.14 -9.86 27.72
#